data_AF-A0A2W6BJ12-F1
#
_entry.id   AF-A0A2W6BJ12-F1
#
_cell.length_a   1.000
_cell.length_b   1.000
_cell.length_c   1.000
_cell.angle_alpha   90.00
_cell.angle_beta   90.00
_cell.angle_gamma   90.00
#
_symmetry.space_group_name_H-M   'P 1'
#
loop_
_entity.id
_entity.type
_entity.pdbx_description
1 polymer ?
#
loop_
_entity_poly.entity_id
_entity_poly.type
_entity_poly.pdbx_seq_one_letter_code
_entity_poly.pdbx_strand_id
1 'polypeptide(L)'
;IESFQPGCWLDPGPFGCLGSGPGYALAAKLARPERQVVLLLGDGAFGFSGMEFDTLARHGVAVLGVVGNNGIWALEKHPMEFIYGYSVAAELRPQTRYDQVVEALGCDGELVREPSEL
;
A
#
# COMPACT_ATOMS: atom_id res chain seq x y z
N ILE A 1 9.56 -14.65 -1.61
CA ILE A 1 9.25 -14.52 -0.16
C ILE A 1 8.75 -15.86 0.32
N GLU A 2 9.37 -16.41 1.35
CA GLU A 2 8.90 -17.66 1.96
C GLU A 2 7.66 -17.36 2.81
N SER A 3 6.59 -18.12 2.58
CA SER A 3 5.38 -18.06 3.39
C SER A 3 5.22 -19.40 4.10
N PHE A 4 4.79 -19.36 5.36
CA PHE A 4 4.56 -20.58 6.15
C PHE A 4 3.39 -21.43 5.63
N GLN A 5 2.50 -20.83 4.83
CA GLN A 5 1.35 -21.50 4.21
C GLN A 5 1.17 -21.03 2.76
N PRO A 6 0.94 -21.94 1.79
CA PRO A 6 0.66 -21.56 0.41
C PRO A 6 -0.53 -20.60 0.28
N GLY A 7 -0.44 -19.66 -0.66
CA GLY A 7 -1.52 -18.70 -0.95
C GLY A 7 -1.67 -17.58 0.08
N CYS A 8 -0.73 -17.42 1.02
CA CYS A 8 -0.72 -16.33 2.00
C CYS A 8 0.18 -15.15 1.59
N TRP A 9 0.79 -15.20 0.41
CA TRP A 9 1.56 -14.12 -0.18
C TRP A 9 1.06 -13.83 -1.58
N LEU A 10 0.65 -12.59 -1.84
CA LEU A 10 0.23 -12.10 -3.14
C LEU A 10 1.11 -10.90 -3.50
N ASP A 11 1.82 -10.98 -4.62
CA ASP A 11 2.63 -9.89 -5.17
C ASP A 11 2.06 -9.46 -6.53
N PRO A 12 2.41 -8.27 -7.07
CA PRO A 12 1.87 -7.76 -8.33
C PRO A 12 2.26 -8.59 -9.56
N GLY A 13 2.96 -9.71 -9.38
CA GLY A 13 3.28 -10.66 -10.41
C GLY A 13 4.42 -10.19 -11.32
N PRO A 14 4.64 -10.88 -12.45
CA PRO A 14 5.78 -10.64 -13.32
C PRO A 14 5.78 -9.25 -13.98
N PHE A 15 4.61 -8.61 -14.07
CA PHE A 15 4.48 -7.27 -14.63
C PHE A 15 4.70 -6.16 -13.61
N GLY A 16 4.69 -6.46 -12.31
CA GLY A 16 4.94 -5.46 -11.27
C GLY A 16 3.95 -4.28 -11.29
N CYS A 17 2.68 -4.52 -11.69
CA CYS A 17 1.70 -3.45 -11.86
C CYS A 17 1.42 -2.71 -10.55
N LEU A 18 1.90 -1.46 -10.46
CA LEU A 18 1.64 -0.55 -9.35
C LEU A 18 0.14 -0.30 -9.18
N GLY A 19 -0.33 -0.19 -7.93
CA GLY A 19 -1.74 0.03 -7.60
C GLY A 19 -2.62 -1.22 -7.60
N SER A 20 -2.13 -2.41 -8.02
CA SER A 20 -2.92 -3.65 -7.99
C SER A 20 -3.32 -4.15 -6.59
N GLY A 21 -2.62 -3.69 -5.55
CA GLY A 21 -2.74 -4.15 -4.16
C GLY A 21 -4.17 -4.13 -3.59
N PRO A 22 -4.89 -2.99 -3.58
CA PRO A 22 -6.26 -2.93 -3.06
C PRO A 22 -7.23 -3.93 -3.70
N GLY A 23 -7.17 -4.11 -5.03
CA GLY A 23 -8.01 -5.09 -5.73
C GLY A 23 -7.69 -6.53 -5.32
N TYR A 24 -6.41 -6.86 -5.14
CA TYR A 24 -6.01 -8.17 -4.61
C TYR A 24 -6.43 -8.38 -3.16
N ALA A 25 -6.34 -7.34 -2.32
CA ALA A 25 -6.75 -7.41 -0.92
C ALA A 25 -8.27 -7.63 -0.79
N LEU A 26 -9.07 -6.94 -1.60
CA LEU A 26 -10.51 -7.16 -1.71
C LEU A 26 -10.81 -8.61 -2.09
N ALA A 27 -10.21 -9.11 -3.17
CA ALA A 27 -10.42 -10.49 -3.63
C ALA A 27 -9.99 -11.52 -2.56
N ALA A 28 -8.84 -11.32 -1.93
CA ALA A 28 -8.34 -12.20 -0.88
C ALA A 28 -9.28 -12.25 0.33
N LYS A 29 -9.80 -11.10 0.76
CA LYS A 29 -10.73 -11.03 1.89
C LYS A 29 -12.06 -11.70 1.58
N LEU A 30 -12.58 -11.52 0.37
CA LEU A 30 -13.81 -12.20 -0.08
C LEU A 30 -13.63 -13.72 -0.21
N ALA A 31 -12.47 -14.17 -0.71
CA ALA A 31 -12.16 -15.59 -0.83
C ALA A 31 -11.92 -16.25 0.53
N ARG A 32 -11.42 -15.51 1.52
CA ARG A 32 -11.05 -16.00 2.86
C ARG A 32 -11.58 -15.05 3.95
N PRO A 33 -12.91 -14.99 4.17
CA PRO A 33 -13.53 -14.00 5.06
C PRO A 33 -13.03 -14.06 6.50
N GLU A 34 -12.76 -15.26 7.00
CA GLU A 34 -12.26 -15.50 8.37
C GLU A 34 -10.77 -15.20 8.56
N ARG A 35 -10.03 -14.87 7.49
CA ARG A 35 -8.60 -14.55 7.58
C ARG A 35 -8.39 -13.05 7.63
N GLN A 36 -7.38 -12.63 8.40
CA GLN A 36 -6.87 -11.27 8.34
C GLN A 36 -6.12 -11.11 7.02
N VAL A 37 -6.43 -10.02 6.30
CA VAL A 37 -5.73 -9.63 5.08
C VAL A 37 -4.99 -8.33 5.37
N VAL A 38 -3.67 -8.36 5.15
CA VAL A 38 -2.80 -7.20 5.30
C VAL A 38 -2.29 -6.82 3.91
N LEU A 39 -2.53 -5.57 3.53
CA LEU A 39 -2.04 -4.96 2.30
C LEU A 39 -0.83 -4.09 2.63
N LEU A 40 0.32 -4.46 2.10
CA LEU A 40 1.53 -3.63 2.16
C LEU A 40 1.68 -2.88 0.84
N LEU A 41 1.76 -1.55 0.89
CA LEU A 41 1.86 -0.70 -0.30
C LEU A 41 2.73 0.54 -0.03
N GLY A 42 3.36 1.09 -1.07
CA GLY A 42 4.02 2.40 -0.98
C GLY A 42 3.03 3.54 -1.19
N ASP A 43 3.39 4.74 -0.76
CA ASP A 43 2.68 6.00 -1.03
C ASP A 43 2.46 6.28 -2.52
N GLY A 44 3.47 6.00 -3.35
CA GLY A 44 3.34 6.07 -4.81
C GLY A 44 2.28 5.09 -5.34
N ALA A 45 2.27 3.85 -4.84
CA ALA A 45 1.27 2.86 -5.23
C ALA A 45 -0.14 3.22 -4.73
N PHE A 46 -0.25 3.84 -3.55
CA PHE A 46 -1.51 4.39 -3.05
C PHE A 46 -2.06 5.45 -4.01
N GLY A 47 -1.21 6.28 -4.61
CA GLY A 47 -1.61 7.28 -5.59
C GLY A 47 -2.37 6.74 -6.81
N PHE A 48 -2.15 5.47 -7.20
CA PHE A 48 -2.85 4.85 -8.34
C PHE A 48 -4.25 4.34 -7.99
N SER A 49 -4.44 3.81 -6.78
CA SER A 49 -5.63 3.02 -6.44
C SER A 49 -6.16 3.30 -5.03
N GLY A 50 -5.82 4.44 -4.44
CA GLY A 50 -6.29 4.85 -3.11
C GLY A 50 -7.82 4.99 -3.02
N MET A 51 -8.49 5.26 -4.15
CA MET A 51 -9.96 5.28 -4.19
C MET A 51 -10.60 3.90 -3.97
N GLU A 52 -9.85 2.80 -4.07
CA GLU A 52 -10.38 1.47 -3.75
C GLU A 52 -10.65 1.30 -2.25
N PHE A 53 -10.13 2.18 -1.38
CA PHE A 53 -10.52 2.19 0.03
C PHE A 53 -11.99 2.57 0.22
N ASP A 54 -12.58 3.40 -0.66
CA ASP A 54 -14.03 3.61 -0.70
C ASP A 54 -14.77 2.31 -1.06
N THR A 55 -14.26 1.52 -2.01
CA THR A 55 -14.81 0.20 -2.32
C THR A 55 -14.79 -0.71 -1.08
N LEU A 56 -13.67 -0.78 -0.38
CA LEU A 56 -13.56 -1.57 0.85
C LEU A 56 -14.59 -1.12 1.91
N ALA A 57 -14.68 0.19 2.16
CA ALA A 57 -15.60 0.76 3.13
C ALA A 57 -17.07 0.50 2.76
N ARG A 58 -17.49 0.85 1.54
CA ARG A 58 -18.88 0.68 1.07
C ARG A 58 -19.36 -0.77 1.10
N HIS A 59 -18.46 -1.73 0.91
CA HIS A 59 -18.79 -3.16 0.94
C HIS A 59 -18.52 -3.82 2.30
N GLY A 60 -18.06 -3.08 3.32
CA GLY A 60 -17.75 -3.62 4.64
C GLY A 60 -16.63 -4.67 4.62
N VAL A 61 -15.68 -4.53 3.71
CA VAL A 61 -14.58 -5.50 3.52
C VAL A 61 -13.38 -5.07 4.36
N ALA A 62 -13.21 -5.71 5.53
CA ALA A 62 -12.14 -5.38 6.47
C ALA A 62 -10.77 -5.89 6.00
N VAL A 63 -9.91 -4.95 5.58
CA VAL A 63 -8.49 -5.15 5.21
C VAL A 63 -7.64 -4.16 6.00
N LEU A 64 -6.49 -4.60 6.54
CA LEU A 64 -5.50 -3.71 7.13
C LEU A 64 -4.51 -3.22 6.06
N GLY A 65 -4.56 -1.95 5.71
CA GLY A 65 -3.60 -1.32 4.81
C GLY A 65 -2.42 -0.70 5.57
N VAL A 66 -1.20 -0.97 5.16
CA VAL A 66 0.02 -0.34 5.68
C VAL A 66 0.73 0.38 4.54
N VAL A 67 0.72 1.71 4.58
CA VAL A 67 1.34 2.57 3.56
C VAL A 67 2.76 2.96 3.99
N GLY A 68 3.76 2.50 3.25
CA GLY A 68 5.12 3.03 3.33
C GLY A 68 5.18 4.45 2.77
N ASN A 69 5.15 5.45 3.66
CA ASN A 69 5.02 6.88 3.32
C ASN A 69 6.36 7.61 3.40
N ASN A 70 7.31 7.20 2.56
CA ASN A 70 8.68 7.74 2.54
C ASN A 70 8.85 8.94 1.59
N GLY A 71 7.81 9.32 0.85
CA GLY A 71 7.81 10.48 -0.03
C GLY A 71 8.63 10.29 -1.29
N ILE A 72 8.90 9.06 -1.73
CA ILE A 72 9.74 8.80 -2.91
C ILE A 72 9.31 7.54 -3.68
N TRP A 73 9.57 7.54 -4.98
CA TRP A 73 9.62 6.34 -5.81
C TRP A 73 10.91 5.57 -5.52
N ALA A 74 10.97 4.88 -4.38
CA ALA A 74 12.23 4.31 -3.84
C ALA A 74 12.91 3.28 -4.78
N LEU A 75 12.14 2.54 -5.57
CA LEU A 75 12.67 1.57 -6.54
C LEU A 75 13.31 2.25 -7.76
N GLU A 76 12.97 3.50 -8.01
CA GLU A 76 13.50 4.32 -9.09
C GLU A 76 14.61 5.24 -8.56
N LYS A 77 14.38 5.93 -7.44
CA LYS A 77 15.29 6.90 -6.84
C LYS A 77 16.63 6.27 -6.46
N HIS A 78 16.61 5.19 -5.67
CA HIS A 78 17.86 4.62 -5.16
C HIS A 78 18.77 4.07 -6.27
N PRO A 79 18.25 3.32 -7.28
CA PRO A 79 19.10 2.90 -8.40
C PRO A 79 19.60 4.07 -9.25
N MET A 80 18.77 5.10 -9.51
CA MET A 80 19.23 6.27 -10.26
C MET A 80 20.38 6.98 -9.55
N GLU A 81 20.27 7.21 -8.25
CA GLU A 81 21.33 7.86 -7.47
C GLU A 81 22.58 7.00 -7.38
N PHE A 82 22.42 5.68 -7.22
CA PHE A 82 23.55 4.76 -7.18
C PHE A 82 24.31 4.70 -8.51
N ILE A 83 23.61 4.69 -9.64
CA ILE A 83 24.20 4.50 -10.98
C ILE A 83 24.67 5.84 -11.57
N TYR A 84 23.86 6.89 -11.45
CA TYR A 84 24.07 8.16 -12.16
C TYR A 84 24.51 9.30 -11.24
N GLY A 85 24.41 9.13 -9.91
CA GLY A 85 24.72 10.19 -8.93
C GLY A 85 23.62 11.24 -8.77
N TYR A 86 22.47 11.08 -9.43
CA TYR A 86 21.30 11.95 -9.32
C TYR A 86 20.02 11.17 -9.63
N SER A 87 18.87 11.70 -9.20
CA SER A 87 17.53 11.20 -9.55
C SER A 87 16.70 12.28 -10.24
N VAL A 88 15.72 11.87 -11.06
CA VAL A 88 14.78 12.77 -11.74
C VAL A 88 13.37 12.24 -11.55
N ALA A 89 12.42 13.12 -11.24
CA ALA A 89 10.99 12.79 -11.12
C ALA A 89 10.66 11.63 -10.14
N ALA A 90 11.49 11.45 -9.12
CA ALA A 90 11.32 10.37 -8.13
C ALA A 90 10.86 10.86 -6.74
N GLU A 91 10.68 12.17 -6.57
CA GLU A 91 10.17 12.77 -5.34
C GLU A 91 8.64 12.76 -5.32
N LEU A 92 8.08 12.37 -4.20
CA LEU A 92 6.67 12.53 -3.83
C LEU A 92 6.58 13.48 -2.62
N ARG A 93 5.37 13.67 -2.09
CA ARG A 93 5.19 14.50 -0.89
C ARG A 93 5.41 13.65 0.37
N PRO A 94 6.43 13.96 1.19
CA PRO A 94 6.66 13.24 2.44
C PRO A 94 5.53 13.49 3.43
N GLN A 95 5.23 12.47 4.24
CA GLN A 95 4.22 12.53 5.30
C GLN A 95 2.84 12.98 4.79
N THR A 96 2.47 12.57 3.57
CA THR A 96 1.13 12.83 3.05
C THR A 96 0.10 12.16 3.97
N ARG A 97 -0.97 12.89 4.31
CA ARG A 97 -2.01 12.45 5.25
C ARG A 97 -2.99 11.46 4.61
N TYR A 98 -2.49 10.29 4.22
CA TYR A 98 -3.31 9.21 3.66
C TYR A 98 -4.32 8.65 4.68
N ASP A 99 -4.00 8.72 5.97
CA ASP A 99 -4.91 8.47 7.08
C ASP A 99 -6.18 9.31 6.97
N GLN A 100 -6.05 10.62 6.77
CA GLN A 100 -7.19 11.52 6.61
C GLN A 100 -7.95 11.28 5.30
N VAL A 101 -7.25 10.86 4.24
CA VAL A 101 -7.89 10.49 2.96
C VAL A 101 -8.81 9.30 3.17
N VAL A 102 -8.32 8.23 3.79
CA VAL A 102 -9.14 7.02 3.99
C VAL A 102 -10.25 7.22 5.02
N GLU A 103 -10.04 8.06 6.04
CA GLU A 103 -11.09 8.51 6.96
C GLU A 103 -12.26 9.18 6.20
N ALA A 104 -11.95 10.07 5.26
CA ALA A 104 -12.97 10.71 4.42
C ALA A 104 -13.73 9.72 3.52
N LEU A 105 -13.13 8.56 3.22
CA LEU A 105 -13.75 7.46 2.46
C LEU A 105 -14.52 6.47 3.36
N GLY A 106 -14.51 6.67 4.68
CA GLY A 106 -15.22 5.82 5.65
C GLY A 106 -14.41 4.65 6.20
N CYS A 107 -13.08 4.69 6.11
CA CYS A 107 -12.17 3.76 6.81
C CYS A 107 -11.66 4.36 8.12
N ASP A 108 -11.08 3.53 8.97
CA ASP A 108 -10.22 4.00 10.06
C ASP A 108 -8.81 4.29 9.50
N GLY A 109 -8.20 5.41 9.94
CA GLY A 109 -6.88 5.83 9.48
C GLY A 109 -5.99 6.29 10.63
N GLU A 110 -4.71 5.94 10.58
CA GLU A 110 -3.71 6.40 11.54
C GLU A 110 -2.38 6.68 10.84
N LEU A 111 -1.71 7.77 11.24
CA LEU A 111 -0.37 8.10 10.79
C LEU A 111 0.64 7.84 11.89
N VAL A 112 1.40 6.77 11.74
CA VAL A 112 2.48 6.36 12.63
C VAL A 112 3.82 6.92 12.14
N ARG A 113 4.59 7.53 13.04
CA ARG A 113 5.93 8.10 12.78
C ARG A 113 7.01 7.39 13.59
N GLU A 114 6.69 6.93 14.79
CA GLU A 114 7.62 6.31 15.72
C GLU A 114 7.13 4.92 16.15
N PRO A 115 8.04 3.96 16.41
CA PRO A 115 7.65 2.61 16.84
C PRO A 115 6.80 2.56 18.13
N SER A 116 6.86 3.59 18.98
CA SER A 116 6.05 3.69 20.19
C SER A 116 4.58 4.04 19.94
N GLU A 117 4.22 4.39 18.70
CA GLU A 117 2.85 4.68 18.26
C GLU A 117 2.18 3.44 17.64
N LEU A 118 2.83 2.27 17.65
CA LEU A 118 2.31 0.98 17.12
C LEU A 118 1.57 0.15 18.18
#